data_AF-A0A6N7WYH2-F1
#
_entry.id   AF-A0A6N7WYH2-F1
#
_cell.length_a   1.000
_cell.length_b   1.000
_cell.length_c   1.000
_cell.angle_alpha   90.00
_cell.angle_beta   90.00
_cell.angle_gamma   90.00
#
_symmetry.space_group_name_H-M   'P 1'
#
loop_
_entity.id
_entity.type
_entity.pdbx_description
1 polymer ?
#
loop_
_entity_poly.entity_id
_entity_poly.type
_entity_poly.pdbx_seq_one_letter_code
_entity_poly.pdbx_strand_id
1 'polypeptide(L)'
;MAAAIFTQTFESALFGKIRTLVEREAADGAEAREWLVAADVCVALGYSKDASSIVKRHVNPADTSKRRISDANGHHQSMLVVNESGLYALIFGSTRPEAQTFKRYVTAVILPSIRRHGAYMEADVMDRVQDDPGAMQELMAMLRAETAKNKALGAKVDKLEMRIKALTPNAVFGEAITASEGSISMGDMAKLLRQNGVNIGRNRLFTKLREGGFLSTQKGSWNKPLQWTMEQGYFEIEEGFFDRPLGGEGKMLWSVTRVTPVGQACLVDWFVAQDREAAL
;
A
#
# COMPACT_ATOMS: atom_id res chain seq x y z
N MET A 1 10.90 -1.39 17.37
CA MET A 1 11.08 -0.25 18.29
C MET A 1 10.11 0.85 17.89
N ALA A 2 9.41 1.45 18.85
CA ALA A 2 8.39 2.46 18.57
C ALA A 2 9.04 3.79 18.17
N ALA A 3 8.65 4.36 17.02
CA ALA A 3 9.04 5.71 16.64
C ALA A 3 8.50 6.71 17.67
N ALA A 4 9.34 7.63 18.13
CA ALA A 4 8.90 8.71 18.99
C ALA A 4 8.11 9.71 18.15
N ILE A 5 6.81 9.85 18.43
CA ILE A 5 5.92 10.78 17.75
C ILE A 5 5.79 12.02 18.63
N PHE A 6 6.28 13.16 18.14
CA PHE A 6 6.09 14.45 18.80
C PHE A 6 5.01 15.24 18.07
N THR A 7 4.06 15.78 18.82
CA THR A 7 3.07 16.73 18.31
C THR A 7 3.63 18.14 18.34
N GLN A 8 3.73 18.78 17.17
CA GLN A 8 3.97 20.21 17.00
C GLN A 8 2.73 20.86 16.40
N THR A 9 2.60 22.18 16.55
CA THR A 9 1.55 22.95 15.88
C THR A 9 2.19 23.78 14.79
N PHE A 10 1.79 23.54 13.53
CA PHE A 10 2.13 24.41 12.42
C PHE A 10 1.15 25.59 12.40
N GLU A 11 1.66 26.81 12.55
CA GLU A 11 0.88 28.04 12.45
C GLU A 11 1.14 28.70 11.09
N SER A 12 0.07 28.91 10.33
CA SER A 12 0.10 29.67 9.09
C SER A 12 -1.02 30.70 9.09
N ALA A 13 -0.72 31.90 8.59
CA ALA A 13 -1.72 32.94 8.39
C ALA A 13 -2.90 32.47 7.51
N LEU A 14 -2.67 31.51 6.62
CA LEU A 14 -3.68 30.97 5.70
C LEU A 14 -4.42 29.74 6.24
N PHE A 15 -3.77 28.94 7.10
CA PHE A 15 -4.28 27.64 7.52
C PHE A 15 -4.58 27.53 9.02
N GLY A 16 -4.30 28.57 9.80
CA GLY A 16 -4.47 28.54 11.25
C GLY A 16 -3.51 27.55 11.91
N LYS A 17 -3.98 26.85 12.94
CA LYS A 17 -3.23 25.86 13.71
C LYS A 17 -3.49 24.46 13.17
N ILE A 18 -2.48 23.83 12.59
CA ILE A 18 -2.53 22.43 12.14
C ILE A 18 -1.66 21.59 13.06
N ARG A 19 -2.19 20.48 13.58
CA ARG A 19 -1.37 19.51 14.31
C ARG A 19 -0.46 18.76 13.35
N THR A 20 0.83 18.73 13.68
CA THR A 20 1.88 18.06 12.93
C THR A 20 2.54 17.00 13.81
N LEU A 21 2.70 15.80 13.26
CA LEU A 21 3.44 14.71 13.87
C LEU A 21 4.81 14.63 13.24
N VAL A 22 5.83 14.65 14.08
CA VAL A 22 7.21 14.45 13.65
C VAL A 22 7.61 13.03 14.03
N GLU A 23 7.81 12.18 13.03
CA GLU A 23 8.25 10.80 13.17
C GLU A 23 9.76 10.74 12.92
N ARG A 24 10.56 10.51 13.97
CA ARG A 24 12.00 10.23 13.83
C ARG A 24 12.22 8.72 13.82
N GLU A 25 12.75 8.16 12.73
CA GLU A 25 13.16 6.76 12.68
C GLU A 25 14.42 6.56 13.55
N ALA A 26 14.42 5.52 14.39
CA ALA A 26 15.42 5.33 15.46
C ALA A 26 16.75 4.68 15.02
N ALA A 27 16.97 4.46 13.72
CA ALA A 27 18.21 3.86 13.23
C ALA A 27 18.69 4.59 11.96
N ASP A 28 19.95 5.00 11.98
CA ASP A 28 20.76 5.40 10.82
C ASP A 28 20.37 6.69 10.07
N GLY A 29 20.17 7.79 10.81
CA GLY A 29 20.19 9.13 10.20
C GLY A 29 19.09 9.41 9.18
N ALA A 30 18.02 8.62 9.18
CA ALA A 30 16.83 8.87 8.38
C ALA A 30 16.02 10.05 8.94
N GLU A 31 15.57 10.91 8.03
CA GLU A 31 14.92 12.18 8.33
C GLU A 31 13.68 12.06 9.19
N ALA A 32 13.44 13.12 9.96
CA ALA A 32 12.16 13.38 10.56
C ALA A 32 11.10 13.51 9.46
N ARG A 33 10.13 12.59 9.43
CA ARG A 33 8.96 12.71 8.54
C ARG A 33 7.89 13.52 9.24
N GLU A 34 7.48 14.60 8.61
CA GLU A 34 6.40 15.44 9.08
C GLU A 34 5.07 14.99 8.46
N TRP A 35 4.10 14.78 9.34
CA TRP A 35 2.76 14.33 8.98
C TRP A 35 1.75 15.32 9.55
N LEU A 36 0.91 15.91 8.71
CA LEU A 36 -0.13 16.84 9.13
C LEU A 36 -1.43 16.10 9.37
N VAL A 37 -2.16 16.44 10.45
CA VAL A 37 -3.47 15.86 10.74
C VAL A 37 -4.47 16.30 9.66
N ALA A 38 -4.97 15.33 8.90
CA ALA A 38 -5.81 15.60 7.73
C ALA A 38 -7.12 16.31 8.09
N ALA A 39 -7.67 16.03 9.28
CA ALA A 39 -8.88 16.69 9.76
C ALA A 39 -8.69 18.20 9.92
N ASP A 40 -7.56 18.62 10.49
CA ASP A 40 -7.26 20.04 10.71
C ASP A 40 -7.07 20.76 9.38
N VAL A 41 -6.33 20.13 8.46
CA VAL A 41 -6.14 20.63 7.09
C VAL A 41 -7.48 20.76 6.36
N CYS A 42 -8.37 19.76 6.46
CA CYS A 42 -9.68 19.81 5.82
C CYS A 42 -10.55 20.96 6.36
N VAL A 43 -10.52 21.17 7.68
CA VAL A 43 -11.23 22.29 8.34
C VAL A 43 -10.67 23.63 7.87
N ALA A 44 -9.35 23.79 7.87
CA ALA A 44 -8.69 25.01 7.39
C ALA A 44 -9.04 25.34 5.94
N LEU A 45 -9.11 24.32 5.09
CA LEU A 45 -9.46 24.43 3.68
C LEU A 45 -10.96 24.49 3.39
N GLY A 46 -11.82 24.47 4.44
CA GLY A 46 -13.26 24.59 4.30
C GLY A 46 -13.96 23.38 3.67
N TYR A 47 -13.31 22.21 3.69
CA TYR A 47 -13.93 20.97 3.25
C TYR A 47 -15.04 20.52 4.22
N SER A 48 -16.01 19.73 3.72
CA SER A 48 -17.04 19.11 4.55
C SER A 48 -16.43 18.22 5.66
N LYS A 49 -17.17 17.98 6.76
CA LYS A 49 -16.67 17.34 7.99
C LYS A 49 -15.99 15.97 7.83
N ASP A 50 -16.19 15.25 6.72
CA ASP A 50 -15.57 13.94 6.51
C ASP A 50 -14.19 14.04 5.83
N ALA A 51 -13.15 14.25 6.63
CA ALA A 51 -11.77 14.28 6.17
C ALA A 51 -11.33 12.95 5.50
N SER A 52 -11.91 11.80 5.88
CA SER A 52 -11.51 10.53 5.28
C SER A 52 -11.99 10.43 3.83
N SER A 53 -13.22 10.84 3.54
CA SER A 53 -13.76 10.89 2.18
C SER A 53 -12.98 11.87 1.30
N ILE A 54 -12.63 13.05 1.84
CA ILE A 54 -11.86 14.07 1.11
C ILE A 54 -10.45 13.57 0.79
N VAL A 55 -9.73 13.02 1.76
CA VAL A 55 -8.39 12.46 1.54
C VAL A 55 -8.44 11.35 0.50
N LYS A 56 -9.42 10.44 0.56
CA LYS A 56 -9.58 9.37 -0.45
C LYS A 56 -9.81 9.90 -1.87
N ARG A 57 -10.44 11.06 -2.03
CA ARG A 57 -10.75 11.67 -3.34
C ARG A 57 -9.58 12.45 -3.93
N HIS A 58 -8.77 13.09 -3.08
CA HIS A 58 -7.78 14.07 -3.53
C HIS A 58 -6.34 13.62 -3.33
N VAL A 59 -6.06 12.73 -2.37
CA VAL A 59 -4.71 12.38 -1.95
C VAL A 59 -4.34 10.98 -2.43
N ASN A 60 -3.13 10.84 -2.98
CA ASN A 60 -2.60 9.53 -3.33
C ASN A 60 -2.48 8.66 -2.08
N PRO A 61 -2.87 7.37 -2.10
CA PRO A 61 -2.66 6.45 -0.98
C PRO A 61 -1.23 6.44 -0.40
N ALA A 62 -0.21 6.71 -1.21
CA ALA A 62 1.18 6.82 -0.76
C ALA A 62 1.46 8.06 0.12
N ASP A 63 0.62 9.10 0.01
CA ASP A 63 0.78 10.39 0.67
C ASP A 63 -0.07 10.53 1.94
N THR A 64 -0.70 9.45 2.38
CA THR A 64 -1.55 9.42 3.59
C THR A 64 -1.33 8.18 4.42
N SER A 65 -1.57 8.29 5.73
CA SER A 65 -1.51 7.14 6.62
C SER A 65 -2.34 7.33 7.88
N LYS A 66 -2.55 6.24 8.62
CA LYS A 66 -3.11 6.32 9.98
C LYS A 66 -1.95 6.29 10.98
N ARG A 67 -1.93 7.26 11.90
CA ARG A 67 -0.96 7.32 13.00
C ARG A 67 -1.67 7.35 14.33
N ARG A 68 -1.07 6.71 15.34
CA ARG A 68 -1.55 6.79 16.72
C ARG A 68 -0.97 8.05 17.36
N ILE A 69 -1.84 8.91 17.84
CA ILE A 69 -1.47 10.12 18.57
C ILE A 69 -1.92 9.92 20.01
N SER A 70 -1.00 10.15 20.95
CA SER A 70 -1.34 10.18 22.38
C SER A 70 -1.80 11.59 22.74
N ASP A 71 -2.95 11.71 23.40
CA ASP A 71 -3.34 12.96 24.03
C ASP A 71 -2.52 13.20 25.32
N ALA A 72 -2.67 14.39 25.90
CA ALA A 72 -2.00 14.76 27.16
C ALA A 72 -2.40 13.86 28.35
N ASN A 73 -3.49 13.10 28.23
CA ASN A 73 -4.02 12.19 29.23
C ASN A 73 -3.62 10.73 28.98
N GLY A 74 -2.79 10.45 27.96
CA GLY A 74 -2.32 9.11 27.60
C GLY A 74 -3.29 8.27 26.78
N HIS A 75 -4.43 8.81 26.35
CA HIS A 75 -5.32 8.11 25.42
C HIS A 75 -4.74 8.12 24.01
N HIS A 76 -4.83 6.96 23.35
CA HIS A 76 -4.40 6.83 21.96
C HIS A 76 -5.58 7.02 21.01
N GLN A 77 -5.49 8.01 20.13
CA GLN A 77 -6.42 8.19 19.01
C GLN A 77 -5.71 7.84 17.70
N SER A 78 -6.35 7.02 16.86
CA SER A 78 -5.89 6.78 15.49
C SER A 78 -6.40 7.90 14.59
N MET A 79 -5.49 8.75 14.12
CA MET A 79 -5.82 9.87 13.24
C MET A 79 -5.29 9.64 11.82
N LEU A 80 -6.04 10.13 10.84
CA LEU A 80 -5.60 10.19 9.46
C LEU A 80 -4.65 11.38 9.29
N VAL A 81 -3.50 11.13 8.68
CA VAL A 81 -2.47 12.12 8.44
C VAL A 81 -2.05 12.14 6.98
N VAL A 82 -1.53 13.28 6.52
CA VAL A 82 -1.00 13.48 5.16
C VAL A 82 0.41 14.04 5.23
N ASN A 83 1.26 13.68 4.27
CA ASN A 83 2.56 14.32 4.10
C ASN A 83 2.40 15.64 3.32
N GLU A 84 3.51 16.31 3.00
CA GLU A 84 3.49 17.57 2.25
C GLU A 84 2.87 17.44 0.83
N SER A 85 3.16 16.34 0.13
CA SER A 85 2.53 16.05 -1.18
C SER A 85 1.01 15.97 -1.05
N GLY A 86 0.51 15.25 -0.05
CA GLY A 86 -0.92 15.13 0.24
C GLY A 86 -1.55 16.46 0.68
N LEU A 87 -0.81 17.30 1.40
CA LEU A 87 -1.23 18.67 1.74
C LEU A 87 -1.46 19.51 0.46
N TYR A 88 -0.50 19.53 -0.48
CA TYR A 88 -0.67 20.27 -1.72
C TYR A 88 -1.82 19.74 -2.58
N ALA A 89 -2.03 18.43 -2.61
CA ALA A 89 -3.16 17.82 -3.29
C ALA A 89 -4.51 18.32 -2.72
N LEU A 90 -4.62 18.42 -1.39
CA LEU A 90 -5.78 19.00 -0.72
C LEU A 90 -5.95 20.50 -1.03
N ILE A 91 -4.87 21.27 -1.04
CA ILE A 91 -4.93 22.71 -1.37
C ILE A 91 -5.41 22.91 -2.80
N PHE A 92 -4.87 22.15 -3.77
CA PHE A 92 -5.20 22.30 -5.19
C PHE A 92 -6.63 21.85 -5.53
N GLY A 93 -7.21 20.98 -4.72
CA GLY A 93 -8.61 20.55 -4.80
C GLY A 93 -9.60 21.49 -4.10
N SER A 94 -9.14 22.40 -3.24
CA SER A 94 -10.03 23.22 -2.41
C SER A 94 -10.68 24.34 -3.24
N THR A 95 -11.94 24.64 -2.96
CA THR A 95 -12.68 25.76 -3.58
C THR A 95 -12.56 27.07 -2.80
N ARG A 96 -11.78 27.11 -1.70
CA ARG A 96 -11.61 28.34 -0.92
C ARG A 96 -10.81 29.41 -1.67
N PRO A 97 -11.20 30.70 -1.59
CA PRO A 97 -10.50 31.79 -2.28
C PRO A 97 -9.00 31.85 -1.99
N GLU A 98 -8.61 31.59 -0.73
CA GLU A 98 -7.21 31.60 -0.28
C GLU A 98 -6.42 30.46 -0.94
N ALA A 99 -6.99 29.25 -0.97
CA ALA A 99 -6.39 28.08 -1.62
C ALA A 99 -6.29 28.27 -3.14
N GLN A 100 -7.30 28.90 -3.76
CA GLN A 100 -7.28 29.23 -5.19
C GLN A 100 -6.23 30.29 -5.51
N THR A 101 -6.05 31.28 -4.63
CA THR A 101 -5.00 32.29 -4.76
C THR A 101 -3.63 31.66 -4.70
N PHE A 102 -3.39 30.78 -3.72
CA PHE A 102 -2.14 30.03 -3.62
C PHE A 102 -1.90 29.14 -4.86
N LYS A 103 -2.91 28.36 -5.26
CA LYS A 103 -2.84 27.52 -6.48
C LYS A 103 -2.49 28.36 -7.71
N ARG A 104 -3.12 29.52 -7.88
CA ARG A 104 -2.84 30.43 -9.00
C ARG A 104 -1.42 31.00 -8.91
N TYR A 105 -0.95 31.36 -7.72
CA TYR A 105 0.41 31.84 -7.52
C TYR A 105 1.44 30.77 -7.91
N VAL A 106 1.28 29.54 -7.41
CA VAL A 106 2.15 28.41 -7.76
C VAL A 106 2.13 28.15 -9.27
N THR A 107 0.95 28.10 -9.89
CA THR A 107 0.81 27.71 -11.31
C THR A 107 1.13 28.83 -12.31
N ALA A 108 0.99 30.10 -11.94
CA ALA A 108 1.22 31.24 -12.83
C ALA A 108 2.58 31.93 -12.59
N VAL A 109 3.19 31.78 -11.42
CA VAL A 109 4.46 32.45 -11.06
C VAL A 109 5.57 31.43 -10.84
N ILE A 110 5.42 30.56 -9.85
CA ILE A 110 6.50 29.65 -9.40
C ILE A 110 6.84 28.63 -10.48
N LEU A 111 5.87 27.82 -10.91
CA LEU A 111 6.11 26.77 -11.91
C LEU A 111 6.60 27.33 -13.26
N PRO A 112 6.05 28.43 -13.80
CA PRO A 112 6.60 29.04 -15.01
C PRO A 112 8.04 29.56 -14.83
N SER A 113 8.38 30.13 -13.67
CA SER A 113 9.75 30.56 -13.37
C SER A 113 10.70 29.37 -13.36
N ILE A 114 10.38 28.31 -12.63
CA ILE A 114 11.18 27.08 -12.58
C ILE A 114 11.32 26.49 -13.99
N ARG A 115 10.24 26.43 -14.77
CA ARG A 115 10.29 25.90 -16.14
C ARG A 115 11.20 26.70 -17.07
N ARG A 116 11.22 28.03 -16.95
CA ARG A 116 12.00 28.92 -17.84
C ARG A 116 13.44 29.10 -17.41
N HIS A 117 13.69 29.18 -16.11
CA HIS A 117 14.98 29.60 -15.54
C HIS A 117 15.65 28.50 -14.73
N GLY A 118 14.98 27.37 -14.49
CA GLY A 118 15.46 26.28 -13.65
C GLY A 118 15.30 26.54 -12.14
N ALA A 119 14.85 27.72 -11.73
CA ALA A 119 14.69 28.11 -10.33
C ALA A 119 13.58 29.16 -10.12
N TYR A 120 13.14 29.27 -8.87
CA TYR A 120 12.35 30.38 -8.34
C TYR A 120 13.01 30.82 -7.03
N MET A 121 13.05 32.13 -6.79
CA MET A 121 13.63 32.73 -5.60
C MET A 121 12.76 33.91 -5.20
N GLU A 122 12.41 33.99 -3.91
CA GLU A 122 11.68 35.13 -3.36
C GLU A 122 12.54 36.41 -3.38
N ALA A 123 11.89 37.57 -3.45
CA ALA A 123 12.57 38.84 -3.66
C ALA A 123 13.51 39.21 -2.50
N ASP A 124 13.12 38.91 -1.27
CA ASP A 124 13.93 39.14 -0.07
C ASP A 124 15.21 38.29 -0.03
N VAL A 125 15.13 37.05 -0.51
CA VAL A 125 16.30 36.18 -0.68
C VAL A 125 17.20 36.72 -1.79
N MET A 126 16.63 37.22 -2.89
CA MET A 126 17.38 37.83 -3.98
C MET A 126 18.15 39.06 -3.49
N ASP A 127 17.50 39.96 -2.76
CA ASP A 127 18.10 41.17 -2.19
C ASP A 127 19.25 40.79 -1.23
N ARG A 128 19.02 39.84 -0.33
CA ARG A 128 20.05 39.36 0.60
C ARG A 128 21.26 38.77 -0.12
N VAL A 129 21.02 37.98 -1.16
CA VAL A 129 22.07 37.33 -1.96
C VAL A 129 22.84 38.35 -2.80
N GLN A 130 22.19 39.43 -3.21
CA GLN A 130 22.82 40.54 -3.92
C GLN A 130 23.71 41.38 -2.99
N ASP A 131 23.26 41.61 -1.75
CA ASP A 131 23.95 42.44 -0.77
C ASP A 131 25.12 41.70 -0.08
N ASP A 132 25.02 40.38 0.09
CA ASP A 132 26.03 39.56 0.76
C ASP A 132 26.46 38.34 -0.10
N PRO A 133 27.67 38.36 -0.69
CA PRO A 133 28.23 37.22 -1.40
C PRO A 133 28.33 35.93 -0.56
N GLY A 134 28.42 36.04 0.78
CA GLY A 134 28.40 34.90 1.70
C GLY A 134 27.04 34.18 1.72
N ALA A 135 25.95 34.95 1.65
CA ALA A 135 24.59 34.40 1.60
C ALA A 135 24.37 33.52 0.35
N MET A 136 24.96 33.87 -0.80
CA MET A 136 24.92 33.02 -2.00
C MET A 136 25.62 31.68 -1.76
N GLN A 137 26.77 31.69 -1.08
CA GLN A 137 27.54 30.47 -0.81
C GLN A 137 26.77 29.54 0.14
N GLU A 138 26.18 30.10 1.20
CA GLU A 138 25.33 29.36 2.14
C GLU A 138 24.12 28.73 1.43
N LEU A 139 23.42 29.51 0.59
CA LEU A 139 22.28 29.04 -0.18
C LEU A 139 22.67 27.90 -1.14
N MET A 140 23.78 28.06 -1.85
CA MET A 140 24.28 27.03 -2.77
C MET A 140 24.72 25.76 -2.03
N ALA A 141 25.29 25.89 -0.84
CA ALA A 141 25.64 24.74 0.00
C ALA A 141 24.37 23.99 0.46
N MET A 142 23.34 24.73 0.88
CA MET A 142 22.04 24.18 1.27
C MET A 142 21.37 23.44 0.11
N LEU A 143 21.28 24.06 -1.07
CA LEU A 143 20.68 23.45 -2.27
C LEU A 143 21.46 22.21 -2.75
N ARG A 144 22.79 22.19 -2.62
CA ARG A 144 23.60 21.00 -2.92
C ARG A 144 23.31 19.85 -1.96
N ALA A 145 23.20 20.14 -0.66
CA ALA A 145 22.83 19.13 0.32
C ALA A 145 21.44 18.55 0.03
N GLU A 146 20.46 19.40 -0.28
CA GLU A 146 19.10 18.99 -0.62
C GLU A 146 19.03 18.18 -1.93
N THR A 147 19.76 18.58 -2.97
CA THR A 147 19.79 17.84 -4.25
C THR A 147 20.49 16.49 -4.12
N ALA A 148 21.57 16.40 -3.35
CA ALA A 148 22.24 15.12 -3.07
C ALA A 148 21.30 14.14 -2.34
N LYS A 149 20.54 14.66 -1.39
CA LYS A 149 19.52 13.94 -0.63
C LYS A 149 18.36 13.46 -1.53
N ASN A 150 17.81 14.34 -2.38
CA ASN A 150 16.76 13.98 -3.33
C ASN A 150 17.21 12.92 -4.33
N LYS A 151 18.47 12.99 -4.81
CA LYS A 151 19.05 11.96 -5.68
C LYS A 151 19.19 10.62 -4.96
N ALA A 152 19.61 10.61 -3.70
CA ALA A 152 19.70 9.39 -2.90
C ALA A 152 18.32 8.75 -2.66
N LEU A 153 17.27 9.57 -2.45
CA LEU A 153 15.90 9.09 -2.34
C LEU A 153 15.39 8.51 -3.67
N GLY A 154 15.64 9.18 -4.80
CA GLY A 154 15.29 8.66 -6.13
C GLY A 154 15.91 7.29 -6.41
N ALA A 155 17.21 7.13 -6.13
CA ALA A 155 17.90 5.84 -6.30
C ALA A 155 17.33 4.71 -5.43
N LYS A 156 16.78 5.03 -4.25
CA LYS A 156 16.08 4.05 -3.40
C LYS A 156 14.76 3.63 -4.02
N VAL A 157 14.00 4.57 -4.59
CA VAL A 157 12.74 4.29 -5.30
C VAL A 157 13.00 3.42 -6.52
N ASP A 158 13.96 3.78 -7.37
CA ASP A 158 14.32 2.98 -8.56
C ASP A 158 14.72 1.55 -8.18
N LYS A 159 15.49 1.38 -7.11
CA LYS A 159 15.87 0.05 -6.60
C LYS A 159 14.66 -0.76 -6.10
N LEU A 160 13.68 -0.11 -5.48
CA LEU A 160 12.45 -0.76 -5.05
C LEU A 160 11.57 -1.11 -6.25
N GLU A 161 11.45 -0.22 -7.23
CA GLU A 161 10.71 -0.47 -8.47
C GLU A 161 11.33 -1.59 -9.30
N MET A 162 12.66 -1.66 -9.40
CA MET A 162 13.35 -2.79 -10.04
C MET A 162 13.08 -4.11 -9.33
N ARG A 163 13.02 -4.11 -7.99
CA ARG A 163 12.63 -5.30 -7.21
C ARG A 163 11.18 -5.69 -7.48
N ILE A 164 10.25 -4.73 -7.53
CA ILE A 164 8.85 -4.98 -7.86
C ILE A 164 8.73 -5.52 -9.29
N LYS A 165 9.40 -4.90 -10.27
CA LYS A 165 9.36 -5.32 -11.66
C LYS A 165 9.97 -6.71 -11.89
N ALA A 166 11.04 -7.06 -11.17
CA ALA A 166 11.55 -8.44 -11.17
C ALA A 166 10.54 -9.46 -10.60
N LEU A 167 9.61 -9.02 -9.75
CA LEU A 167 8.53 -9.83 -9.20
C LEU A 167 7.27 -9.86 -10.11
N THR A 168 7.09 -8.88 -11.00
CA THR A 168 5.86 -8.70 -11.81
C THR A 168 5.53 -9.77 -12.86
N PRO A 169 6.45 -10.51 -13.52
CA PRO A 169 6.06 -11.53 -14.49
C PRO A 169 5.14 -12.61 -13.90
N ASN A 170 5.19 -12.81 -12.59
CA ASN A 170 4.43 -13.84 -11.89
C ASN A 170 3.09 -13.34 -11.32
N ALA A 171 2.96 -12.05 -11.02
CA ALA A 171 1.74 -11.45 -10.46
C ALA A 171 0.62 -11.27 -11.51
N VAL A 172 1.00 -11.02 -12.77
CA VAL A 172 0.05 -10.90 -13.90
C VAL A 172 -0.72 -12.21 -14.16
N PHE A 173 -0.15 -13.35 -13.75
CA PHE A 173 -0.79 -14.66 -13.96
C PHE A 173 -1.91 -14.95 -12.96
N GLY A 174 -1.79 -14.46 -11.72
CA GLY A 174 -2.88 -14.51 -10.73
C GLY A 174 -4.12 -13.76 -11.20
N GLU A 175 -3.94 -12.64 -11.90
CA GLU A 175 -5.02 -11.86 -12.52
C GLU A 175 -5.61 -12.50 -13.79
N ALA A 176 -4.80 -13.23 -14.56
CA ALA A 176 -5.28 -13.95 -15.75
C ALA A 176 -6.12 -15.18 -15.39
N ILE A 177 -5.83 -15.84 -14.26
CA ILE A 177 -6.62 -16.98 -13.78
C ILE A 177 -7.93 -16.52 -13.12
N THR A 178 -7.94 -15.38 -12.42
CA THR A 178 -9.18 -14.83 -11.84
C THR A 178 -10.23 -14.44 -12.90
N ALA A 179 -9.81 -14.23 -14.15
CA ALA A 179 -10.71 -13.97 -15.28
C ALA A 179 -11.47 -15.21 -15.80
N SER A 180 -11.09 -16.43 -15.38
CA SER A 180 -11.82 -17.65 -15.74
C SER A 180 -12.95 -17.88 -14.73
N GLU A 181 -14.21 -17.68 -15.13
CA GLU A 181 -15.41 -17.63 -14.25
C GLU A 181 -15.79 -18.95 -13.54
N GLY A 182 -14.95 -20.00 -13.54
CA GLY A 182 -15.31 -21.32 -13.03
C GLY A 182 -14.38 -21.87 -11.95
N SER A 183 -14.96 -22.48 -10.91
CA SER A 183 -14.19 -23.29 -9.97
C SER A 183 -13.71 -24.61 -10.62
N ILE A 184 -12.43 -24.92 -10.45
CA ILE A 184 -11.79 -26.08 -11.09
C ILE A 184 -11.56 -27.21 -10.10
N SER A 185 -11.38 -28.43 -10.61
CA SER A 185 -11.02 -29.55 -9.75
C SER A 185 -9.58 -29.42 -9.23
N MET A 186 -9.30 -30.00 -8.07
CA MET A 186 -7.94 -30.16 -7.56
C MET A 186 -6.98 -30.86 -8.55
N GLY A 187 -7.52 -31.74 -9.40
CA GLY A 187 -6.74 -32.41 -10.44
C GLY A 187 -6.32 -31.45 -11.56
N ASP A 188 -7.23 -30.56 -11.98
CA ASP A 188 -6.95 -29.58 -13.02
C ASP A 188 -6.07 -28.45 -12.50
N MET A 189 -6.22 -28.07 -11.22
CA MET A 189 -5.29 -27.16 -10.56
C MET A 189 -3.86 -27.71 -10.57
N ALA A 190 -3.67 -29.00 -10.30
CA ALA A 190 -2.35 -29.63 -10.38
C ALA A 190 -1.78 -29.63 -11.81
N LYS A 191 -2.61 -29.78 -12.84
CA LYS A 191 -2.17 -29.68 -14.25
C LYS A 191 -1.75 -28.25 -14.59
N LEU A 192 -2.52 -27.26 -14.15
CA LEU A 192 -2.19 -25.84 -14.33
C LEU A 192 -0.85 -25.49 -13.67
N LEU A 193 -0.64 -25.91 -12.41
CA LEU A 193 0.65 -25.69 -11.74
C LEU A 193 1.82 -26.34 -12.50
N ARG A 194 1.62 -27.55 -13.03
CA ARG A 194 2.64 -28.26 -13.84
C ARG A 194 2.94 -27.58 -15.16
N GLN A 195 1.94 -27.05 -15.86
CA GLN A 195 2.14 -26.27 -17.08
C GLN A 195 2.95 -25.00 -16.82
N ASN A 196 2.89 -24.48 -15.59
CA ASN A 196 3.59 -23.26 -15.16
C ASN A 196 4.92 -23.56 -14.42
N GLY A 197 5.50 -24.74 -14.63
CA GLY A 197 6.85 -25.06 -14.15
C GLY A 197 6.93 -25.66 -12.75
N VAL A 198 5.83 -25.73 -12.00
CA VAL A 198 5.80 -26.40 -10.69
C VAL A 198 5.63 -27.90 -10.91
N ASN A 199 6.68 -28.70 -10.71
CA ASN A 199 6.64 -30.15 -10.93
C ASN A 199 5.82 -30.88 -9.84
N ILE A 200 4.49 -30.79 -9.93
CA ILE A 200 3.53 -31.35 -8.98
C ILE A 200 2.44 -32.16 -9.68
N GLY A 201 1.94 -33.18 -8.98
CA GLY A 201 0.78 -33.97 -9.40
C GLY A 201 -0.33 -33.93 -8.34
N ARG A 202 -1.55 -34.33 -8.71
CA ARG A 202 -2.75 -34.23 -7.85
C ARG A 202 -2.52 -34.70 -6.41
N ASN A 203 -1.91 -35.87 -6.20
CA ASN A 203 -1.70 -36.40 -4.86
C ASN A 203 -0.65 -35.60 -4.06
N ARG A 204 0.40 -35.12 -4.73
CA ARG A 204 1.42 -34.24 -4.11
C ARG A 204 0.84 -32.88 -3.76
N LEU A 205 -0.05 -32.34 -4.59
CA LEU A 205 -0.80 -31.11 -4.30
C LEU A 205 -1.65 -31.28 -3.03
N PHE A 206 -2.42 -32.35 -2.91
CA PHE A 206 -3.17 -32.63 -1.68
C PHE A 206 -2.27 -32.74 -0.44
N THR A 207 -1.10 -33.37 -0.57
CA THR A 207 -0.13 -33.45 0.53
C THR A 207 0.39 -32.08 0.92
N LYS A 208 0.81 -31.27 -0.05
CA LYS A 208 1.32 -29.91 0.19
C LYS A 208 0.28 -28.99 0.82
N LEU A 209 -0.97 -29.06 0.37
CA LEU A 209 -2.04 -28.25 0.96
C LEU A 209 -2.42 -28.68 2.39
N ARG A 210 -2.24 -29.96 2.74
CA ARG A 210 -2.39 -30.41 4.13
C ARG A 210 -1.23 -29.93 5.00
N GLU A 211 0.00 -30.03 4.51
CA GLU A 211 1.19 -29.50 5.19
C GLU A 211 1.10 -27.98 5.38
N GLY A 212 0.60 -27.26 4.38
CA GLY A 212 0.39 -25.81 4.41
C GLY A 212 -0.83 -25.35 5.19
N GLY A 213 -1.60 -26.26 5.81
CA GLY A 213 -2.76 -25.90 6.62
C GLY A 213 -3.95 -25.34 5.82
N PHE A 214 -4.05 -25.67 4.53
CA PHE A 214 -5.22 -25.32 3.70
C PHE A 214 -6.32 -26.39 3.78
N LEU A 215 -5.93 -27.65 3.93
CA LEU A 215 -6.81 -28.82 4.01
C LEU A 215 -6.60 -29.57 5.33
N SER A 216 -7.66 -30.23 5.82
CA SER A 216 -7.62 -31.04 7.04
C SER A 216 -6.83 -32.34 6.88
N THR A 217 -6.10 -32.69 7.95
CA THR A 217 -5.38 -33.96 8.15
C THR A 217 -6.13 -34.95 9.03
N GLN A 218 -7.31 -34.58 9.55
CA GLN A 218 -8.05 -35.41 10.50
C GLN A 218 -8.78 -36.56 9.81
N LYS A 219 -8.82 -37.72 10.48
CA LYS A 219 -9.58 -38.90 10.03
C LYS A 219 -11.08 -38.56 10.05
N GLY A 220 -11.73 -38.61 8.89
CA GLY A 220 -13.15 -38.26 8.70
C GLY A 220 -13.39 -36.92 7.97
N SER A 221 -12.44 -35.99 8.02
CA SER A 221 -12.45 -34.74 7.25
C SER A 221 -11.24 -34.59 6.33
N TRP A 222 -10.55 -35.71 6.06
CA TRP A 222 -9.37 -35.76 5.22
C TRP A 222 -9.61 -35.10 3.85
N ASN A 223 -8.72 -34.19 3.44
CA ASN A 223 -8.82 -33.38 2.21
C ASN A 223 -9.96 -32.36 2.16
N LYS A 224 -10.74 -32.18 3.24
CA LYS A 224 -11.71 -31.09 3.30
C LYS A 224 -11.00 -29.76 3.58
N PRO A 225 -11.41 -28.66 2.94
CA PRO A 225 -10.92 -27.32 3.28
C PRO A 225 -11.14 -27.01 4.76
N LEU A 226 -10.19 -26.28 5.33
CA LEU A 226 -10.35 -25.73 6.67
C LEU A 226 -11.30 -24.53 6.64
N GLN A 227 -11.94 -24.27 7.78
CA GLN A 227 -12.94 -23.21 7.88
C GLN A 227 -12.40 -21.85 7.41
N TRP A 228 -11.17 -21.51 7.78
CA TRP A 228 -10.54 -20.26 7.37
C TRP A 228 -10.30 -20.18 5.85
N THR A 229 -9.98 -21.29 5.17
CA THR A 229 -9.78 -21.28 3.70
C THR A 229 -11.09 -21.18 2.93
N MET A 230 -12.18 -21.68 3.52
CA MET A 230 -13.54 -21.45 3.02
C MET A 230 -13.97 -19.99 3.20
N GLU A 231 -13.67 -19.39 4.36
CA GLU A 231 -14.02 -17.98 4.65
C GLU A 231 -13.26 -16.99 3.76
N GLN A 232 -12.03 -17.31 3.36
CA GLN A 232 -11.28 -16.55 2.36
C GLN A 232 -11.76 -16.81 0.92
N GLY A 233 -12.70 -17.74 0.73
CA GLY A 233 -13.26 -18.06 -0.58
C GLY A 233 -12.28 -18.79 -1.50
N TYR A 234 -11.26 -19.48 -0.98
CA TYR A 234 -10.27 -20.20 -1.80
C TYR A 234 -10.81 -21.53 -2.35
N PHE A 235 -11.72 -22.16 -1.61
CA PHE A 235 -12.29 -23.44 -1.98
C PHE A 235 -13.80 -23.41 -1.87
N GLU A 236 -14.43 -24.27 -2.66
CA GLU A 236 -15.85 -24.59 -2.60
C GLU A 236 -16.00 -26.10 -2.44
N ILE A 237 -17.08 -26.52 -1.79
CA ILE A 237 -17.40 -27.95 -1.64
C ILE A 237 -18.61 -28.24 -2.52
N GLU A 238 -18.42 -29.12 -3.49
CA GLU A 238 -19.50 -29.68 -4.29
C GLU A 238 -19.92 -30.99 -3.63
N GLU A 239 -21.19 -31.09 -3.23
CA GLU A 239 -21.76 -32.30 -2.62
C GLU A 239 -22.83 -32.90 -3.51
N GLY A 240 -22.90 -34.22 -3.53
CA GLY A 240 -23.93 -34.94 -4.26
C GLY A 240 -24.26 -36.28 -3.63
N PHE A 241 -25.27 -36.94 -4.17
CA PHE A 241 -25.75 -38.22 -3.68
C PHE A 241 -25.61 -39.28 -4.76
N PHE A 242 -25.18 -40.47 -4.38
CA PHE A 242 -25.28 -41.65 -5.23
C PHE A 242 -25.90 -42.80 -4.45
N ASP A 243 -26.62 -43.65 -5.17
CA ASP A 243 -27.22 -44.84 -4.58
C ASP A 243 -26.12 -45.84 -4.23
N ARG A 244 -26.27 -46.48 -3.08
CA ARG A 244 -25.27 -47.43 -2.60
C ARG A 244 -25.19 -48.61 -3.58
N PRO A 245 -24.01 -48.93 -4.14
CA PRO A 245 -23.85 -50.12 -4.95
C PRO A 245 -24.07 -51.33 -4.02
N LEU A 246 -24.90 -52.29 -4.42
CA LEU A 246 -25.29 -53.52 -3.67
C LEU A 246 -26.48 -53.39 -2.70
N GLY A 247 -27.51 -52.59 -3.03
CA GLY A 247 -28.86 -52.80 -2.51
C GLY A 247 -29.10 -52.53 -1.02
N GLY A 248 -28.18 -51.84 -0.34
CA GLY A 248 -28.44 -51.32 1.01
C GLY A 248 -29.29 -50.04 0.94
N GLU A 249 -30.36 -49.98 1.73
CA GLU A 249 -31.19 -48.76 1.83
C GLU A 249 -30.34 -47.56 2.29
N GLY A 250 -30.33 -46.50 1.48
CA GLY A 250 -29.66 -45.22 1.79
C GLY A 250 -28.86 -44.63 0.63
N LYS A 251 -28.82 -43.29 0.57
CA LYS A 251 -27.97 -42.53 -0.36
C LYS A 251 -26.62 -42.23 0.30
N MET A 252 -25.52 -42.46 -0.41
CA MET A 252 -24.19 -42.08 0.06
C MET A 252 -23.87 -40.66 -0.43
N LEU A 253 -23.41 -39.81 0.48
CA LEU A 253 -22.98 -38.45 0.17
C LEU A 253 -21.52 -38.48 -0.31
N TRP A 254 -21.27 -37.97 -1.51
CA TRP A 254 -19.93 -37.63 -1.95
C TRP A 254 -19.70 -36.13 -1.81
N SER A 255 -18.46 -35.75 -1.54
CA SER A 255 -18.05 -34.36 -1.35
C SER A 255 -16.70 -34.16 -2.05
N VAL A 256 -16.62 -33.16 -2.92
CA VAL A 256 -15.41 -32.83 -3.68
C VAL A 256 -15.04 -31.38 -3.46
N THR A 257 -13.78 -31.15 -3.11
CA THR A 257 -13.17 -29.83 -3.01
C THR A 257 -12.86 -29.26 -4.39
N ARG A 258 -13.40 -28.09 -4.70
CA ARG A 258 -13.14 -27.27 -5.89
C ARG A 258 -12.30 -26.05 -5.52
N VAL A 259 -11.46 -25.59 -6.44
CA VAL A 259 -10.61 -24.41 -6.26
C VAL A 259 -11.25 -23.24 -7.01
N THR A 260 -11.63 -22.20 -6.28
CA THR A 260 -12.23 -20.99 -6.86
C THR A 260 -11.17 -20.19 -7.64
N PRO A 261 -11.55 -19.21 -8.48
CA PRO A 261 -10.56 -18.36 -9.15
C PRO A 261 -9.64 -17.62 -8.16
N VAL A 262 -10.18 -17.19 -7.01
CA VAL A 262 -9.41 -16.58 -5.91
C VAL A 262 -8.43 -17.59 -5.30
N GLY A 263 -8.88 -18.82 -5.07
CA GLY A 263 -8.03 -19.90 -4.58
C GLY A 263 -6.94 -20.30 -5.56
N GLN A 264 -7.22 -20.28 -6.87
CA GLN A 264 -6.24 -20.61 -7.90
C GLN A 264 -5.08 -19.61 -7.88
N ALA A 265 -5.37 -18.31 -7.81
CA ALA A 265 -4.34 -17.27 -7.67
C ALA A 265 -3.53 -17.44 -6.37
N CYS A 266 -4.21 -17.63 -5.24
CA CYS A 266 -3.56 -17.84 -3.95
C CYS A 266 -2.59 -19.04 -3.96
N LEU A 267 -3.01 -20.17 -4.54
CA LEU A 267 -2.18 -21.36 -4.59
C LEU A 267 -0.97 -21.19 -5.50
N VAL A 268 -1.10 -20.49 -6.63
CA VAL A 268 0.04 -20.16 -7.49
C VAL A 268 1.08 -19.36 -6.70
N ASP A 269 0.66 -18.28 -6.04
CA ASP A 269 1.57 -17.42 -5.26
C ASP A 269 2.24 -18.21 -4.13
N TRP A 270 1.49 -19.08 -3.46
CA TRP A 270 1.99 -19.92 -2.38
C TRP A 270 3.07 -20.91 -2.84
N PHE A 271 2.88 -21.58 -3.98
CA PHE A 271 3.89 -22.50 -4.53
C PHE A 271 5.14 -21.77 -5.03
N VAL A 272 4.99 -20.57 -5.61
CA VAL A 272 6.13 -19.73 -6.01
C VAL A 272 6.94 -19.29 -4.81
N ALA A 273 6.31 -18.98 -3.67
CA ALA A 273 7.00 -18.65 -2.44
C ALA A 273 7.82 -19.84 -1.90
N GLN A 274 7.25 -21.06 -1.93
CA GLN A 274 7.94 -22.26 -1.45
C GLN A 274 9.15 -22.65 -2.32
N ASP A 275 9.07 -22.53 -3.64
CA ASP A 275 10.21 -22.83 -4.53
C ASP A 275 11.39 -21.85 -4.31
N ARG A 276 11.11 -20.61 -3.88
CA ARG A 276 12.14 -19.62 -3.51
C ARG A 276 12.84 -19.96 -2.20
N GLU A 277 12.10 -20.44 -1.20
CA GLU A 277 12.68 -20.89 0.07
C GLU A 277 13.51 -22.17 -0.09
N ALA A 278 13.17 -23.03 -1.04
CA ALA A 278 13.94 -24.25 -1.34
C ALA A 278 15.20 -23.99 -2.20
N ALA A 279 15.33 -22.82 -2.82
CA ALA A 279 16.47 -22.43 -3.66
C ALA A 279 17.52 -21.58 -2.92
N LEU A 280 17.28 -21.26 -1.66
CA LEU A 280 18.21 -20.60 -0.71
C LEU A 280 18.83 -21.64 0.21
#